data_AF-A0AAW2ZWY8-F1
#
_entry.id   AF-A0AAW2ZWY8-F1
#
_cell.length_a   1.000
_cell.length_b   1.000
_cell.length_c   1.000
_cell.angle_alpha   90.00
_cell.angle_beta   90.00
_cell.angle_gamma   90.00
#
_symmetry.space_group_name_H-M   'P 1'
#
loop_
_entity.id
_entity.type
_entity.pdbx_description
1 polymer ?
#
loop_
_entity_poly.entity_id
_entity_poly.type
_entity_poly.pdbx_seq_one_letter_code
_entity_poly.pdbx_strand_id
1 'polypeptide(L)'
;MKCIGGGILACGTTHTAVCPLDVVKCNMQVCPERFKSLAQGISLIMKEEGIGANGLLKGWLPTLCGYSAQGAFKFGLYEYFKDFYANMVGRENAKKYEGVIWLAGSASAEFFADMGLCPFEMAKVKVQTSPKE
;
A
#
# COMPACT_ATOMS: atom_id res chain seq x y z
N MET A 1 17.11 -9.19 -5.31
CA MET A 1 17.39 -7.77 -4.94
C MET A 1 17.07 -6.77 -6.03
N LYS A 2 17.11 -7.11 -7.33
CA LYS A 2 16.82 -6.16 -8.42
C LYS A 2 15.37 -5.64 -8.37
N CYS A 3 14.44 -6.44 -7.83
CA CYS A 3 13.04 -6.05 -7.70
C CYS A 3 12.73 -5.11 -6.51
N ILE A 4 13.69 -4.86 -5.59
CA ILE A 4 13.48 -3.95 -4.45
C ILE A 4 13.30 -2.51 -4.93
N GLY A 5 14.22 -2.02 -5.78
CA GLY A 5 14.14 -0.66 -6.32
C GLY A 5 12.90 -0.45 -7.19
N GLY A 6 12.53 -1.46 -7.98
CA GLY A 6 11.29 -1.47 -8.75
C GLY A 6 10.05 -1.45 -7.86
N GLY A 7 10.04 -2.23 -6.78
CA GLY A 7 8.95 -2.28 -5.81
C GLY A 7 8.75 -0.96 -5.08
N ILE A 8 9.84 -0.31 -4.64
CA ILE A 8 9.79 1.02 -4.00
C ILE A 8 9.17 2.05 -4.93
N LEU A 9 9.70 2.17 -6.15
CA LEU A 9 9.25 3.17 -7.10
C LEU A 9 7.84 2.89 -7.58
N ALA A 10 7.50 1.64 -7.89
CA ALA A 10 6.17 1.26 -8.35
C ALA A 10 5.12 1.47 -7.25
N CYS A 11 5.29 0.89 -6.06
CA CYS A 11 4.28 0.97 -5.00
C CYS A 11 4.18 2.39 -4.42
N GLY A 12 5.32 3.06 -4.17
CA GLY A 12 5.32 4.41 -3.61
C GLY A 12 4.66 5.44 -4.53
N THR A 13 5.05 5.47 -5.81
CA THR A 13 4.50 6.48 -6.74
C THR A 13 3.04 6.22 -7.07
N THR A 14 2.65 4.96 -7.30
CA THR A 14 1.24 4.62 -7.60
C THR A 14 0.32 4.94 -6.44
N HIS A 15 0.68 4.57 -5.20
CA HIS A 15 -0.13 4.86 -4.01
C HIS A 15 -0.19 6.36 -3.70
N THR A 16 0.89 7.09 -3.95
CA THR A 16 0.87 8.55 -3.83
C THR A 16 -0.02 9.20 -4.89
N ALA A 17 -0.03 8.67 -6.12
CA ALA A 17 -0.90 9.17 -7.19
C ALA A 17 -2.40 8.90 -6.92
N VAL A 18 -2.73 7.79 -6.25
CA VAL A 18 -4.13 7.47 -5.85
C VAL A 18 -4.52 7.98 -4.47
N CYS A 19 -3.58 8.54 -3.70
CA CYS A 19 -3.83 9.20 -2.41
C CYS A 19 -5.07 10.13 -2.39
N PRO A 20 -5.36 10.98 -3.41
CA PRO A 20 -6.57 11.80 -3.42
C PRO A 20 -7.87 10.99 -3.45
N LEU A 21 -7.88 9.84 -4.12
CA LEU A 21 -9.03 8.93 -4.12
C LEU A 21 -9.17 8.24 -2.76
N ASP A 22 -8.06 7.85 -2.13
CA ASP A 22 -8.07 7.24 -0.80
C ASP A 22 -8.57 8.22 0.28
N VAL A 23 -8.15 9.49 0.22
CA VAL A 23 -8.65 10.53 1.14
C VAL A 23 -10.17 10.65 1.04
N VAL A 24 -10.71 10.71 -0.17
CA VAL A 24 -12.17 10.82 -0.39
C VAL A 24 -12.88 9.55 0.10
N LYS A 25 -12.32 8.37 -0.19
CA LYS A 25 -12.86 7.08 0.26
C LYS A 25 -12.90 6.97 1.78
N CYS A 26 -11.83 7.34 2.48
CA CYS A 26 -11.79 7.33 3.95
C CYS A 26 -12.79 8.33 4.53
N ASN A 27 -12.91 9.53 3.95
CA ASN A 27 -13.90 10.51 4.35
C ASN A 27 -15.35 10.03 4.11
N MET A 28 -15.61 9.30 3.03
CA MET A 28 -16.89 8.63 2.78
C MET A 28 -17.21 7.55 3.81
N GLN A 29 -16.21 6.78 4.24
CA GLN A 29 -16.40 5.72 5.24
C GLN A 29 -16.65 6.28 6.64
N VAL A 30 -16.07 7.43 6.98
CA VAL A 30 -16.25 8.08 8.29
C VAL A 30 -17.50 8.97 8.32
N CYS A 31 -17.78 9.70 7.24
CA CYS A 31 -18.88 10.68 7.14
C CYS A 31 -19.76 10.41 5.91
N PRO A 32 -20.51 9.29 5.87
CA PRO A 32 -21.32 8.91 4.72
C PRO A 32 -22.45 9.90 4.39
N GLU A 33 -22.91 10.69 5.36
CA GLU A 33 -23.95 11.71 5.15
C GLU A 33 -23.44 12.92 4.36
N ARG A 34 -22.18 13.30 4.56
CA ARG A 34 -21.53 14.46 3.91
C ARG A 34 -20.97 14.09 2.53
N PHE A 35 -20.44 12.87 2.39
CA PHE A 35 -19.78 12.40 1.17
C PHE A 35 -20.59 11.28 0.51
N LYS A 36 -21.50 11.64 -0.40
CA LYS A 36 -22.39 10.67 -1.07
C LYS A 36 -21.81 10.05 -2.34
N SER A 37 -20.81 10.69 -2.95
CA SER A 37 -20.12 10.18 -4.14
C SER A 37 -18.68 10.66 -4.20
N LEU A 38 -17.83 9.91 -4.91
CA LEU A 38 -16.41 10.25 -5.11
C LEU A 38 -16.24 11.62 -5.81
N ALA A 39 -16.98 11.89 -6.89
CA ALA A 39 -16.87 13.15 -7.64
C ALA A 39 -17.31 14.37 -6.81
N GLN A 40 -18.40 14.21 -6.04
CA GLN A 40 -18.84 15.23 -5.10
C GLN A 40 -17.80 15.43 -3.99
N GLY A 41 -17.23 14.35 -3.45
CA GLY A 41 -16.26 14.40 -2.36
C GLY A 41 -14.95 15.06 -2.76
N ILE A 42 -14.45 14.77 -3.97
CA ILE A 42 -13.29 15.46 -4.54
C ILE A 42 -13.59 16.96 -4.66
N SER A 43 -14.74 17.31 -5.25
CA SER A 43 -15.13 18.72 -5.45
C SER A 43 -15.34 19.47 -4.15
N LEU A 44 -15.85 18.80 -3.11
CA LEU A 44 -16.10 19.36 -1.79
C LEU A 44 -14.77 19.62 -1.06
N ILE A 45 -13.90 18.62 -0.97
CA ILE A 45 -12.56 18.76 -0.36
C ILE A 45 -11.74 19.80 -1.12
N MET A 46 -11.81 19.83 -2.45
CA MET A 46 -11.10 20.81 -3.25
C MET A 46 -11.56 22.26 -2.99
N LYS A 47 -12.84 22.47 -2.67
CA LYS A 47 -13.38 23.79 -2.31
C LYS A 47 -13.09 24.19 -0.87
N GLU A 48 -13.11 23.24 0.07
CA GLU A 48 -12.97 23.53 1.51
C GLU A 48 -11.52 23.49 1.98
N GLU A 49 -10.71 22.56 1.47
CA GLU A 49 -9.36 22.26 1.97
C GLU A 49 -8.27 22.36 0.90
N GLY A 50 -8.65 22.40 -0.37
CA GLY A 50 -7.76 22.51 -1.52
C GLY A 50 -7.03 21.20 -1.90
N ILE A 51 -6.11 21.31 -2.86
CA ILE A 51 -5.33 20.16 -3.39
C ILE A 51 -4.10 19.83 -2.50
N GLY A 52 -3.71 20.73 -1.61
CA GLY A 52 -2.47 20.62 -0.84
C GLY A 52 -2.45 19.48 0.19
N ALA A 53 -1.36 19.41 0.95
CA ALA A 53 -1.14 18.41 2.01
C ALA A 53 -2.20 18.43 3.14
N ASN A 54 -3.06 19.45 3.18
CA ASN A 54 -4.14 19.62 4.15
C ASN A 54 -5.53 19.23 3.62
N GLY A 55 -5.64 18.88 2.32
CA GLY A 55 -6.89 18.51 1.65
C GLY A 55 -6.73 17.19 0.87
N LEU A 56 -6.75 17.22 -0.47
CA LEU A 56 -6.71 15.99 -1.28
C LEU A 56 -5.42 15.16 -1.12
N LEU A 57 -4.29 15.78 -0.76
CA LEU A 57 -3.03 15.05 -0.51
C LEU A 57 -2.77 14.83 0.99
N LYS A 58 -3.81 14.84 1.82
CA LYS A 58 -3.68 14.59 3.26
C LYS A 58 -3.15 13.18 3.52
N GLY A 59 -2.03 13.08 4.24
CA GLY A 59 -1.37 11.81 4.51
C GLY A 59 -0.47 11.28 3.37
N TRP A 60 -0.12 12.09 2.37
CA TRP A 60 0.75 11.66 1.27
C TRP A 60 2.10 11.09 1.73
N LEU A 61 2.69 11.65 2.80
CA LEU A 61 3.99 11.24 3.32
C LEU A 61 3.95 9.83 3.95
N PRO A 62 3.05 9.51 4.91
CA PRO A 62 2.94 8.16 5.42
C PRO A 62 2.51 7.16 4.33
N THR A 63 1.69 7.56 3.35
CA THR A 63 1.38 6.74 2.17
C THR A 63 2.63 6.41 1.36
N LEU A 64 3.40 7.43 0.96
CA LEU A 64 4.60 7.23 0.15
C LEU A 64 5.61 6.35 0.89
N CYS A 65 5.93 6.67 2.15
CA CYS A 65 6.92 5.92 2.92
C CYS A 65 6.46 4.50 3.24
N GLY A 66 5.21 4.32 3.68
CA GLY A 66 4.64 3.01 4.01
C GLY A 66 4.60 2.08 2.80
N TYR A 67 3.99 2.52 1.69
CA TYR A 67 3.87 1.68 0.50
C TYR A 67 5.19 1.49 -0.25
N SER A 68 6.13 2.44 -0.16
CA SER A 68 7.50 2.23 -0.65
C SER A 68 8.20 1.12 0.13
N ALA A 69 8.11 1.14 1.47
CA ALA A 69 8.69 0.10 2.30
C ALA A 69 8.01 -1.26 2.04
N GLN A 70 6.68 -1.30 1.96
CA GLN A 70 5.95 -2.51 1.64
C GLN A 70 6.33 -3.06 0.26
N GLY A 71 6.44 -2.21 -0.76
CA GLY A 71 6.93 -2.61 -2.08
C GLY A 71 8.35 -3.17 -2.04
N ALA A 72 9.25 -2.52 -1.29
CA ALA A 72 10.63 -2.99 -1.09
C ALA A 72 10.66 -4.41 -0.51
N PHE A 73 9.94 -4.63 0.58
CA PHE A 73 9.91 -5.91 1.29
C PHE A 73 9.15 -6.98 0.51
N LYS A 74 7.98 -6.68 -0.05
CA LYS A 74 7.19 -7.64 -0.82
C LYS A 74 7.97 -8.16 -2.01
N PHE A 75 8.46 -7.28 -2.89
CA PHE A 75 9.18 -7.71 -4.09
C PHE A 75 10.58 -8.24 -3.80
N GLY A 76 11.26 -7.71 -2.77
CA GLY A 76 12.57 -8.18 -2.35
C GLY A 76 12.54 -9.57 -1.71
N LEU A 77 11.65 -9.77 -0.73
CA LEU A 77 11.51 -11.04 -0.03
C LEU A 77 10.83 -12.09 -0.89
N TYR A 78 9.96 -11.71 -1.83
CA TYR A 78 9.35 -12.67 -2.74
C TYR A 78 10.38 -13.37 -3.63
N GLU A 79 11.39 -12.66 -4.14
CA GLU A 79 12.51 -13.30 -4.86
C GLU A 79 13.26 -14.26 -3.92
N TYR A 80 13.58 -13.81 -2.70
CA TYR A 80 14.31 -14.62 -1.72
C TYR A 80 13.57 -15.90 -1.32
N PHE A 81 12.30 -15.79 -0.94
CA PHE A 81 11.49 -16.94 -0.51
C PHE A 81 11.19 -17.88 -1.66
N LYS A 82 11.00 -17.37 -2.89
CA LYS A 82 10.82 -18.22 -4.07
C LYS A 82 12.04 -19.09 -4.31
N ASP A 83 13.25 -18.51 -4.28
CA ASP A 83 14.49 -19.28 -4.42
C ASP A 83 14.71 -20.24 -3.24
N PHE A 84 14.39 -19.82 -2.01
CA PHE A 84 14.50 -20.66 -0.82
C PHE A 84 13.60 -21.90 -0.88
N TYR A 85 12.32 -21.73 -1.17
CA TYR A 85 11.36 -22.83 -1.28
C TYR A 85 11.60 -23.70 -2.52
N ALA A 86 12.03 -23.12 -3.65
CA ALA A 86 12.38 -23.88 -4.84
C ALA A 86 13.61 -24.78 -4.62
N ASN A 87 14.63 -24.29 -3.90
CA ASN A 87 15.80 -25.10 -3.55
C ASN A 87 15.48 -26.20 -2.53
N MET A 88 14.54 -25.95 -1.60
CA MET A 88 14.12 -26.92 -0.59
C MET A 88 13.34 -28.10 -1.19
N VAL A 89 12.52 -27.84 -2.22
CA VAL A 89 11.68 -28.85 -2.89
C VAL A 89 12.46 -29.64 -3.96
N GLY A 90 13.58 -29.09 -4.44
CA GLY A 90 14.42 -29.69 -5.48
C GLY A 90 13.90 -29.46 -6.90
N ARG A 91 14.81 -29.37 -7.89
CA ARG A 91 14.50 -28.93 -9.27
C ARG A 91 13.42 -29.76 -9.99
N GLU A 92 13.31 -31.06 -9.70
CA GLU A 92 12.29 -31.93 -10.32
C GLU A 92 10.88 -31.64 -9.81
N ASN A 93 10.73 -31.37 -8.51
CA ASN A 93 9.44 -31.10 -7.88
C ASN A 93 9.08 -29.61 -7.89
N ALA A 94 10.05 -28.71 -8.08
CA ALA A 94 9.82 -27.26 -8.12
C ALA A 94 8.85 -26.85 -9.24
N LYS A 95 8.88 -27.52 -10.40
CA LYS A 95 7.89 -27.29 -11.48
C LYS A 95 6.51 -27.88 -11.17
N LYS A 96 6.45 -28.96 -10.40
CA LYS A 96 5.20 -29.63 -10.02
C LYS A 96 4.44 -28.86 -8.93
N TYR A 97 5.17 -28.22 -8.01
CA TYR A 97 4.62 -27.44 -6.90
C TYR A 97 4.82 -25.94 -7.03
N GLU A 98 5.06 -25.45 -8.26
CA GLU A 98 5.34 -24.04 -8.55
C GLU A 98 4.31 -23.09 -7.94
N GLY A 99 3.02 -23.42 -8.07
CA GLY A 99 1.93 -22.62 -7.50
C GLY A 99 1.99 -22.54 -5.96
N VAL A 100 2.32 -23.65 -5.28
CA VAL A 100 2.44 -23.67 -3.81
C VAL A 100 3.67 -22.90 -3.37
N ILE A 101 4.78 -23.03 -4.10
CA ILE A 101 6.02 -22.29 -3.83
C ILE A 101 5.80 -20.78 -3.99
N TRP A 102 5.07 -20.35 -5.01
CA TRP A 102 4.76 -18.94 -5.22
C TRP A 102 3.79 -18.39 -4.17
N LEU A 103 2.78 -19.18 -3.79
CA LEU A 103 1.84 -18.81 -2.72
C LEU A 103 2.56 -18.69 -1.37
N ALA A 104 3.34 -19.70 -0.99
CA ALA A 104 4.11 -19.69 0.26
C ALA A 104 5.14 -18.55 0.26
N GLY A 105 5.79 -18.30 -0.89
CA GLY A 105 6.71 -17.18 -1.06
C GLY A 105 6.06 -15.82 -0.93
N SER A 106 4.87 -15.62 -1.52
CA SER A 106 4.12 -14.36 -1.39
C SER A 106 3.61 -14.16 0.03
N ALA A 107 3.00 -15.18 0.64
CA ALA A 107 2.46 -15.10 1.99
C ALA A 107 3.55 -14.76 3.02
N SER A 108 4.72 -15.40 2.91
CA SER A 108 5.86 -15.11 3.78
C SER A 108 6.38 -13.70 3.55
N ALA A 109 6.55 -13.28 2.29
CA ALA A 109 7.01 -11.93 1.97
C ALA A 109 6.05 -10.84 2.48
N GLU A 110 4.73 -11.04 2.32
CA GLU A 110 3.69 -10.12 2.78
C GLU A 110 3.63 -10.02 4.30
N PHE A 111 3.80 -11.13 5.03
CA PHE A 111 3.83 -11.10 6.49
C PHE A 111 4.90 -10.13 7.02
N PHE A 112 6.12 -10.19 6.49
CA PHE A 112 7.21 -9.29 6.90
C PHE A 112 7.02 -7.87 6.39
N ALA A 113 6.46 -7.70 5.19
CA ALA A 113 6.16 -6.38 4.64
C ALA A 113 5.09 -5.66 5.48
N ASP A 114 4.08 -6.37 5.95
CA ASP A 114 2.97 -5.81 6.72
C ASP A 114 3.40 -5.40 8.13
N MET A 115 4.36 -6.09 8.77
CA MET A 115 4.94 -5.61 10.04
C MET A 115 5.55 -4.20 9.90
N GLY A 116 6.12 -3.90 8.72
CA GLY A 116 6.64 -2.58 8.40
C GLY A 116 5.53 -1.59 7.99
N LEU A 117 4.53 -2.04 7.23
CA LEU A 117 3.46 -1.19 6.68
C LEU A 117 2.41 -0.79 7.72
N CYS A 118 1.97 -1.71 8.57
CA CYS A 118 0.88 -1.50 9.54
C CYS A 118 1.02 -0.21 10.37
N PRO A 119 2.17 0.18 10.94
CA PRO A 119 2.29 1.43 11.66
C PRO A 119 2.10 2.66 10.76
N PHE A 120 2.60 2.64 9.52
CA PHE A 120 2.42 3.74 8.58
C PHE A 120 0.99 3.83 8.07
N GLU A 121 0.33 2.69 7.87
CA GLU A 121 -1.08 2.63 7.47
C GLU A 121 -1.97 3.19 8.58
N MET A 122 -1.69 2.85 9.84
CA MET A 122 -2.38 3.43 10.99
C MET A 122 -2.17 4.95 11.07
N ALA A 123 -0.93 5.42 10.87
CA ALA A 123 -0.63 6.85 10.82
C ALA A 123 -1.36 7.56 9.68
N LYS A 124 -1.40 6.95 8.48
CA LYS A 124 -2.13 7.45 7.31
C LYS A 124 -3.62 7.61 7.62
N VAL A 125 -4.27 6.54 8.09
CA VAL A 125 -5.70 6.55 8.40
C VAL A 125 -6.00 7.61 9.45
N LYS A 126 -5.22 7.68 10.53
CA LYS A 126 -5.41 8.70 11.57
C LYS A 126 -5.27 10.12 11.01
N VAL A 127 -4.25 10.39 10.21
CA VAL A 127 -4.08 11.71 9.57
C VAL A 127 -5.26 12.02 8.63
N GLN A 128 -5.75 11.05 7.87
CA GLN A 128 -6.84 11.24 6.91
C GLN A 128 -8.21 11.43 7.57
N THR A 129 -8.49 10.71 8.66
CA THR A 129 -9.81 10.70 9.31
C THR A 129 -9.93 11.59 10.54
N SER A 130 -8.82 12.07 11.11
CA SER A 130 -8.88 12.98 12.27
C SER A 130 -9.73 14.21 11.94
N PRO A 131 -10.79 14.48 12.74
CA PRO A 131 -11.53 15.73 12.69
C PRO A 131 -10.57 16.88 12.96
N LYS A 132 -10.66 17.96 12.18
CA LYS A 132 -10.02 19.22 12.53
C LYS A 132 -10.89 19.86 13.61
N GLU A 133 -10.49 19.76 14.87
CA GLU A 133 -10.99 20.63 15.95
C GLU A 133 -10.59 22.09 15.68
#